data_AF-A0A1G9GEW3-F1
#
_entry.id   AF-A0A1G9GEW3-F1
#
_cell.length_a   1.000
_cell.length_b   1.000
_cell.length_c   1.000
_cell.angle_alpha   90.00
_cell.angle_beta   90.00
_cell.angle_gamma   90.00
#
_symmetry.space_group_name_H-M   'P 1'
#
loop_
_entity.id
_entity.type
_entity.pdbx_description
1 polymer ?
#
loop_
_entity_poly.entity_id
_entity_poly.type
_entity_poly.pdbx_seq_one_letter_code
_entity_poly.pdbx_strand_id
1 'polypeptide(L)'
;MIISCHRLLINDPDKRNQLMNRYDYYLIDEFQDTNIIQAEIFYMLSSRTNNICVVGDDDQSIYGFRGADNLIFQNFQTTYTSSQVIYLNKNYRSLPFVIKGASQLISKNENRIQKEFLTHRFGKGKILISEEASLFNETNNVIKSIKELRDNGVPLNNIGVLYRVNRLASGLITLLEKEGIPYYTAKLPKDIHSGLVFGDIESYYRLSSGHGTKNDLLRIINRPSRYLKKDKLYNSGLGKKEILNALIKGEKEQYRIKGIIDKIDQLFKDLSKLKQLKPADFLDYLNFQMYYLEALDETSYFLNKEENTWRNEFFILREEAEMYESFEEWFVAIIRDKEKRKIEIADNKEKGVYLSTFHGAKGLQWEKVFIIAANERITQVSHPNQTLESLSA
;
A
#
# COMPACT_ATOMS: atom_id res chain seq x y z
N MET A 1 -10.49 13.47 13.29
CA MET A 1 -11.44 14.41 12.68
C MET A 1 -12.88 14.00 12.91
N ILE A 2 -13.38 12.90 12.32
CA ILE A 2 -14.80 12.48 12.41
C ILE A 2 -15.25 12.33 13.88
N ILE A 3 -14.47 11.64 14.71
CA ILE A 3 -14.75 11.49 16.16
C ILE A 3 -14.85 12.86 16.87
N SER A 4 -13.98 13.80 16.53
CA SER A 4 -13.98 15.14 17.11
C SER A 4 -15.23 15.93 16.70
N CYS A 5 -15.64 15.82 15.42
CA CYS A 5 -16.88 16.39 14.92
C CYS A 5 -18.09 15.81 15.64
N HIS A 6 -18.17 14.48 15.76
CA HIS A 6 -19.23 13.79 16.48
C HIS A 6 -19.36 14.28 17.93
N ARG A 7 -18.24 14.35 18.66
CA ARG A 7 -18.21 14.86 20.04
C ARG A 7 -18.65 16.31 20.15
N LEU A 8 -18.25 17.17 19.21
CA LEU A 8 -18.69 18.56 19.18
C LEU A 8 -20.21 18.64 19.01
N LEU A 9 -20.78 17.90 18.05
CA LEU A 9 -22.22 17.91 17.78
C LEU A 9 -23.03 17.38 18.96
N ILE A 10 -22.52 16.41 19.73
CA ILE A 10 -23.18 15.92 20.94
C ILE A 10 -23.12 16.96 22.06
N ASN A 11 -21.93 17.51 22.33
CA ASN A 11 -21.67 18.32 23.52
C ASN A 11 -22.05 19.79 23.38
N ASP A 12 -22.20 20.30 22.15
CA ASP A 12 -22.52 21.71 21.85
C ASP A 12 -23.81 21.80 21.01
N PRO A 13 -24.98 21.85 21.67
CA PRO A 13 -26.27 21.97 21.00
C PRO A 13 -26.39 23.23 20.12
N ASP A 14 -25.75 24.33 20.50
CA ASP A 14 -25.81 25.58 19.74
C ASP A 14 -25.08 25.45 18.41
N LYS A 15 -23.89 24.83 18.41
CA LYS A 15 -23.17 24.50 17.17
C LYS A 15 -23.91 23.48 16.32
N ARG A 16 -24.51 22.46 16.95
CA ARG A 16 -25.34 21.49 16.23
C ARG A 16 -26.53 22.18 15.57
N ASN A 17 -27.27 23.02 16.29
CA ASN A 17 -28.40 23.78 15.76
C ASN A 17 -27.98 24.75 14.66
N GLN A 18 -26.83 25.42 14.82
CA GLN A 18 -26.27 26.28 13.78
C GLN A 18 -26.02 25.52 12.47
N LEU A 19 -25.46 24.31 12.56
CA LEU A 19 -25.19 23.47 11.38
C LEU A 19 -26.47 22.87 10.79
N MET A 20 -27.37 22.35 11.64
CA MET A 20 -28.69 21.86 11.23
C MET A 20 -29.49 22.95 10.51
N ASN A 21 -29.39 24.19 10.96
CA ASN A 21 -30.11 25.33 10.38
C ASN A 21 -29.51 25.85 9.08
N ARG A 22 -28.28 25.45 8.75
CA ARG A 22 -27.57 25.91 7.56
C ARG A 22 -28.00 25.18 6.29
N TYR A 23 -28.42 23.92 6.41
CA TYR A 23 -28.75 23.08 5.26
C TYR A 23 -30.14 22.47 5.41
N ASP A 24 -30.92 22.56 4.35
CA ASP A 24 -32.26 21.97 4.29
C ASP A 24 -32.26 20.57 3.70
N TYR A 25 -31.21 20.19 2.94
CA TYR A 25 -31.10 18.94 2.19
C TYR A 25 -29.71 18.31 2.36
N TYR A 26 -29.67 16.99 2.55
CA TYR A 26 -28.45 16.21 2.74
C TYR A 26 -28.39 15.10 1.69
N LEU A 27 -27.35 15.10 0.86
CA LEU A 27 -27.11 14.07 -0.16
C LEU A 27 -25.84 13.32 0.17
N ILE A 28 -25.96 12.02 0.44
CA ILE A 28 -24.85 11.17 0.85
C ILE A 28 -24.64 10.09 -0.21
N ASP A 29 -23.51 10.14 -0.89
CA ASP A 29 -23.11 9.12 -1.86
C ASP A 29 -22.26 8.03 -1.16
N GLU A 30 -22.18 6.85 -1.78
CA GLU A 30 -21.44 5.67 -1.28
C GLU A 30 -21.82 5.26 0.16
N PHE A 31 -23.12 5.36 0.50
CA PHE A 31 -23.62 5.18 1.87
C PHE A 31 -23.35 3.78 2.44
N GLN A 32 -23.14 2.76 1.61
CA GLN A 32 -22.77 1.40 2.01
C GLN A 32 -21.38 1.29 2.67
N ASP A 33 -20.53 2.30 2.54
CA ASP A 33 -19.21 2.37 3.19
C ASP A 33 -19.21 3.22 4.47
N THR A 34 -20.40 3.65 4.91
CA THR A 34 -20.57 4.46 6.12
C THR A 34 -20.31 3.64 7.38
N ASN A 35 -19.60 4.22 8.34
CA ASN A 35 -19.48 3.66 9.70
C ASN A 35 -20.51 4.29 10.65
N ILE A 36 -20.69 3.67 11.83
CA ILE A 36 -21.70 4.08 12.83
C ILE A 36 -21.59 5.57 13.18
N ILE A 37 -20.37 6.08 13.41
CA ILE A 37 -20.16 7.48 13.81
C ILE A 37 -20.54 8.45 12.68
N GLN A 38 -20.23 8.09 11.43
CA GLN A 38 -20.63 8.90 10.28
C GLN A 38 -22.15 8.94 10.14
N ALA A 39 -22.82 7.79 10.28
CA ALA A 39 -24.28 7.71 10.24
C ALA A 39 -24.93 8.57 11.33
N GLU A 40 -24.45 8.49 12.58
CA GLU A 40 -24.92 9.32 13.70
C GLU A 40 -24.79 10.82 13.39
N ILE A 41 -23.67 11.25 12.80
CA ILE A 41 -23.51 12.65 12.36
C ILE A 41 -24.56 13.02 11.31
N PHE A 42 -24.73 12.20 10.27
CA PHE A 42 -25.70 12.49 9.21
C PHE A 42 -27.13 12.59 9.75
N TYR A 43 -27.51 11.70 10.66
CA TYR A 43 -28.83 11.67 11.26
C TYR A 43 -29.06 12.87 12.20
N MET A 44 -28.07 13.25 13.02
CA MET A 44 -28.16 14.45 13.84
C MET A 44 -28.39 15.70 12.99
N LEU A 45 -27.62 15.86 11.91
CA LEU A 45 -27.68 17.05 11.07
C LEU A 45 -28.97 17.15 10.25
N SER A 46 -29.47 16.02 9.73
CA SER A 46 -30.68 16.00 8.90
C SER A 46 -31.99 15.99 9.70
N SER A 47 -31.95 15.74 11.01
CA SER A 47 -33.12 15.57 11.87
C SER A 47 -34.13 16.73 11.86
N ARG A 48 -33.72 17.96 11.51
CA ARG A 48 -34.62 19.12 11.43
C ARG A 48 -35.63 19.00 10.28
N THR A 49 -35.17 18.63 9.10
CA THR A 49 -36.00 18.60 7.87
C THR A 49 -36.35 17.19 7.44
N ASN A 50 -35.57 16.18 7.88
CA ASN A 50 -35.60 14.81 7.40
C ASN A 50 -35.41 14.67 5.88
N ASN A 51 -34.92 15.72 5.22
CA ASN A 51 -34.60 15.71 3.80
C ASN A 51 -33.19 15.13 3.59
N ILE A 52 -33.08 13.83 3.75
CA ILE A 52 -31.85 13.08 3.51
C ILE A 52 -32.05 12.12 2.34
N CYS A 53 -31.15 12.17 1.38
CA CYS A 53 -31.07 11.25 0.26
C CYS A 53 -29.75 10.50 0.37
N VAL A 54 -29.81 9.18 0.50
CA VAL A 54 -28.63 8.31 0.50
C VAL A 54 -28.59 7.51 -0.80
N VAL A 55 -27.42 7.38 -1.38
CA VAL A 55 -27.15 6.60 -2.58
C VAL A 55 -26.07 5.58 -2.24
N GLY A 56 -26.25 4.34 -2.68
CA GLY A 56 -25.28 3.29 -2.43
C GLY A 56 -25.68 1.97 -3.08
N ASP A 57 -24.73 1.04 -3.05
CA ASP A 57 -24.87 -0.33 -3.56
C ASP A 57 -24.23 -1.30 -2.56
N ASP A 58 -25.05 -2.12 -1.89
CA ASP A 58 -24.59 -3.08 -0.89
C ASP A 58 -23.62 -4.14 -1.46
N ASP A 59 -23.71 -4.44 -2.76
CA ASP A 59 -22.79 -5.36 -3.45
C ASP A 59 -21.40 -4.72 -3.68
N GLN A 60 -21.26 -3.41 -3.44
CA GLN A 60 -20.01 -2.64 -3.58
C GLN A 60 -19.43 -2.17 -2.23
N SER A 61 -19.90 -2.72 -1.11
CA SER A 61 -19.33 -2.46 0.21
C SER A 61 -18.02 -3.24 0.37
N ILE A 62 -16.90 -2.56 0.14
CA ILE A 62 -15.56 -3.18 0.15
C ILE A 62 -14.66 -2.60 1.25
N TYR A 63 -15.16 -1.68 2.08
CA TYR A 63 -14.39 -1.05 3.17
C TYR A 63 -14.74 -1.57 4.57
N GLY A 64 -15.31 -2.77 4.70
CA GLY A 64 -15.58 -3.39 6.02
C GLY A 64 -14.35 -3.44 6.93
N PHE A 65 -13.15 -3.63 6.38
CA PHE A 65 -11.88 -3.58 7.14
C PHE A 65 -11.55 -2.19 7.74
N ARG A 66 -12.25 -1.13 7.33
CA ARG A 66 -12.16 0.23 7.89
C ARG A 66 -13.31 0.54 8.86
N GLY A 67 -14.14 -0.45 9.20
CA GLY A 67 -15.29 -0.28 10.09
C GLY A 67 -16.55 0.23 9.41
N ALA A 68 -16.63 0.17 8.07
CA ALA A 68 -17.90 0.34 7.37
C ALA A 68 -18.86 -0.79 7.77
N ASP A 69 -20.12 -0.44 8.00
CA ASP A 69 -21.15 -1.40 8.39
C ASP A 69 -22.31 -1.37 7.38
N ASN A 70 -22.38 -2.41 6.54
CA ASN A 70 -23.43 -2.55 5.53
C ASN A 70 -24.84 -2.63 6.15
N LEU A 71 -24.96 -3.01 7.43
CA LEU A 71 -26.24 -2.99 8.14
C LEU A 71 -26.79 -1.57 8.26
N ILE A 72 -25.95 -0.53 8.29
CA ILE A 72 -26.40 0.87 8.30
C ILE A 72 -27.16 1.18 7.01
N PHE A 73 -26.64 0.72 5.88
CA PHE A 73 -27.28 0.90 4.58
C PHE A 73 -28.60 0.12 4.50
N GLN A 74 -28.58 -1.16 4.90
CA GLN A 74 -29.76 -2.03 4.87
C GLN A 74 -30.87 -1.54 5.83
N ASN A 75 -30.51 -1.00 7.00
CA ASN A 75 -31.45 -0.52 8.00
C ASN A 75 -31.87 0.94 7.81
N PHE A 76 -31.48 1.60 6.71
CA PHE A 76 -31.83 3.00 6.48
C PHE A 76 -33.35 3.23 6.52
N GLN A 77 -34.15 2.31 5.97
CA GLN A 77 -35.62 2.39 6.02
C GLN A 77 -36.18 2.18 7.43
N THR A 78 -35.46 1.49 8.31
CA THR A 78 -35.84 1.35 9.73
C THR A 78 -35.60 2.65 10.48
N THR A 79 -34.53 3.39 10.13
CA THR A 79 -34.24 4.72 10.72
C THR A 79 -35.14 5.82 10.15
N TYR A 80 -35.35 5.83 8.83
CA TYR A 80 -36.23 6.77 8.12
C TYR A 80 -37.42 6.01 7.54
N THR A 81 -38.44 5.75 8.35
CA THR A 81 -39.62 4.96 7.98
C THR A 81 -40.48 5.58 6.87
N SER A 82 -40.40 6.91 6.68
CA SER A 82 -41.06 7.63 5.59
C SER A 82 -40.21 7.71 4.30
N SER A 83 -39.05 7.06 4.26
CA SER A 83 -38.17 7.11 3.09
C SER A 83 -38.78 6.41 1.86
N GLN A 84 -38.51 6.97 0.68
CA GLN A 84 -38.81 6.34 -0.59
C GLN A 84 -37.56 5.63 -1.11
N VAL A 85 -37.72 4.38 -1.55
CA VAL A 85 -36.64 3.60 -2.17
C VAL A 85 -36.82 3.58 -3.68
N ILE A 86 -35.76 3.96 -4.39
CA ILE A 86 -35.71 3.96 -5.85
C ILE A 86 -34.59 3.02 -6.28
N TYR A 87 -34.94 1.98 -7.04
CA TYR A 87 -33.97 1.03 -7.58
C TYR A 87 -33.52 1.45 -8.99
N LEU A 88 -32.21 1.71 -9.14
CA LEU A 88 -31.59 1.98 -10.43
C LEU A 88 -30.99 0.68 -10.99
N ASN A 89 -31.83 -0.16 -11.55
CA ASN A 89 -31.45 -1.50 -12.02
C ASN A 89 -30.81 -1.53 -13.42
N LYS A 90 -30.80 -0.39 -14.14
CA LYS A 90 -30.28 -0.31 -15.52
C LYS A 90 -28.83 0.16 -15.54
N ASN A 91 -27.94 -0.71 -15.99
CA ASN A 91 -26.52 -0.45 -16.17
C ASN A 91 -26.23 0.19 -17.54
N TYR A 92 -25.64 1.39 -17.51
CA TYR A 92 -25.25 2.16 -18.69
C TYR A 92 -23.77 1.99 -19.07
N ARG A 93 -22.97 1.33 -18.23
CA ARG A 93 -21.50 1.25 -18.35
C ARG A 93 -21.06 0.06 -19.18
N SER A 94 -21.52 -1.14 -18.82
CA SER A 94 -20.95 -2.41 -19.29
C SER A 94 -21.84 -3.10 -20.32
N LEU A 95 -21.22 -3.95 -21.13
CA LEU A 95 -21.92 -4.77 -22.12
C LEU A 95 -22.60 -5.99 -21.46
N PRO A 96 -23.68 -6.52 -22.07
CA PRO A 96 -24.47 -7.62 -21.54
C PRO A 96 -23.70 -8.82 -21.00
N PHE A 97 -22.67 -9.31 -21.70
CA PHE A 97 -21.90 -10.49 -21.27
C PHE A 97 -21.08 -10.22 -20.00
N VAL A 98 -20.58 -8.99 -19.82
CA VAL A 98 -19.86 -8.58 -18.61
C VAL A 98 -20.82 -8.49 -17.42
N ILE A 99 -21.99 -7.87 -17.63
CA ILE A 99 -23.03 -7.80 -16.59
C ILE A 99 -23.49 -9.20 -16.19
N LYS A 100 -23.72 -10.11 -17.15
CA LYS A 100 -24.09 -11.49 -16.85
C LYS A 100 -23.04 -12.19 -15.98
N GLY A 101 -21.75 -12.05 -16.30
CA GLY A 101 -20.66 -12.62 -15.50
C GLY A 101 -20.61 -12.05 -14.08
N ALA A 102 -20.71 -10.72 -13.93
CA ALA A 102 -20.77 -10.07 -12.63
C ALA A 102 -22.00 -10.51 -11.81
N SER A 103 -23.19 -10.59 -12.43
CA SER A 103 -24.43 -11.06 -11.79
C SER A 103 -24.31 -12.50 -11.28
N GLN A 104 -23.66 -13.38 -12.05
CA GLN A 104 -23.43 -14.78 -11.64
C GLN A 104 -22.45 -14.91 -10.48
N LEU A 105 -21.44 -14.03 -10.41
CA LEU A 105 -20.51 -13.99 -9.30
C LEU A 105 -21.20 -13.50 -8.02
N ILE A 106 -21.89 -12.35 -8.09
CA ILE A 106 -22.49 -11.72 -6.92
C ILE A 106 -23.72 -12.49 -6.40
N SER A 107 -24.37 -13.32 -7.22
CA SER A 107 -25.46 -14.18 -6.77
C SER A 107 -25.02 -15.27 -5.78
N LYS A 108 -23.72 -15.45 -5.57
CA LYS A 108 -23.17 -16.38 -4.58
C LYS A 108 -23.11 -15.80 -3.16
N ASN A 109 -23.29 -14.49 -2.99
CA ASN A 109 -23.35 -13.86 -1.68
C ASN A 109 -24.74 -14.05 -1.03
N GLU A 110 -24.76 -14.45 0.25
CA GLU A 110 -26.00 -14.72 0.99
C GLU A 110 -26.67 -13.44 1.53
N ASN A 111 -25.88 -12.55 2.14
CA ASN A 111 -26.38 -11.35 2.81
C ASN A 111 -26.38 -10.13 1.88
N ARG A 112 -27.35 -10.07 0.96
CA ARG A 112 -27.48 -8.98 -0.01
C ARG A 112 -28.93 -8.61 -0.32
N ILE A 113 -29.12 -7.39 -0.81
CA ILE A 113 -30.37 -6.93 -1.41
C ILE A 113 -30.47 -7.56 -2.80
N GLN A 114 -31.48 -8.41 -3.00
CA GLN A 114 -31.72 -9.03 -4.30
C GLN A 114 -32.17 -7.97 -5.31
N LYS A 115 -31.42 -7.89 -6.41
CA LYS A 115 -31.68 -6.95 -7.50
C LYS A 115 -31.20 -7.53 -8.82
N GLU A 116 -31.95 -7.22 -9.88
CA GLU A 116 -31.59 -7.58 -11.25
C GLU A 116 -30.80 -6.45 -11.91
N PHE A 117 -29.78 -6.77 -12.70
CA PHE A 117 -29.04 -5.78 -13.47
C PHE A 117 -29.43 -5.86 -14.96
N LEU A 118 -30.21 -4.89 -15.41
CA LEU A 118 -30.58 -4.72 -16.81
C LEU A 118 -29.47 -3.98 -17.56
N THR A 119 -29.28 -4.31 -18.84
CA THR A 119 -28.24 -3.66 -19.65
C THR A 119 -28.85 -2.64 -20.59
N HIS A 120 -28.22 -1.46 -20.70
CA HIS A 120 -28.62 -0.46 -21.69
C HIS A 120 -27.84 -0.58 -23.01
N ARG A 121 -26.57 -1.00 -22.95
CA ARG A 121 -25.69 -1.03 -24.11
C ARG A 121 -25.97 -2.23 -25.01
N PHE A 122 -25.77 -2.02 -26.31
CA PHE A 122 -25.89 -3.06 -27.34
C PHE A 122 -24.53 -3.70 -27.68
N GLY A 123 -24.56 -4.98 -28.07
CA GLY A 123 -23.38 -5.81 -28.33
C GLY A 123 -23.23 -6.92 -27.29
N LYS A 124 -22.33 -7.88 -27.51
CA LYS A 124 -22.11 -8.97 -26.54
C LYS A 124 -21.19 -8.52 -25.40
N GLY A 125 -20.04 -7.93 -25.74
CA GLY A 125 -18.90 -7.87 -24.81
C GLY A 125 -18.20 -9.22 -24.75
N LYS A 126 -17.04 -9.27 -24.11
CA LYS A 126 -16.21 -10.48 -24.01
C LYS A 126 -15.51 -10.51 -22.66
N ILE A 127 -15.49 -11.67 -22.02
CA ILE A 127 -14.58 -11.98 -20.92
C ILE A 127 -13.61 -13.02 -21.47
N LEU A 128 -12.31 -12.76 -21.33
CA LEU A 128 -11.23 -13.65 -21.70
C LEU A 128 -10.51 -14.09 -20.43
N ILE A 129 -10.20 -15.38 -20.36
CA ILE A 129 -9.44 -15.97 -19.27
C ILE A 129 -8.18 -16.56 -19.91
N SER A 130 -7.01 -16.17 -19.38
CA SER A 130 -5.71 -16.73 -19.74
C SER A 130 -5.07 -17.28 -18.48
N GLU A 131 -4.69 -18.55 -18.50
CA GLU A 131 -3.95 -19.18 -17.42
C GLU A 131 -2.47 -19.18 -17.78
N GLU A 132 -1.64 -18.72 -16.85
CA GLU A 132 -0.21 -18.50 -17.08
C GLU A 132 0.59 -19.24 -16.02
N ALA A 133 1.70 -19.85 -16.45
CA ALA A 133 2.55 -20.64 -15.56
C ALA A 133 3.24 -19.80 -14.47
N SER A 134 3.35 -18.49 -14.65
CA SER A 134 3.98 -17.57 -13.70
C SER A 134 3.42 -16.15 -13.81
N LEU A 135 3.57 -15.37 -12.74
CA LEU A 135 3.26 -13.93 -12.74
C LEU A 135 4.09 -13.17 -13.78
N PHE A 136 5.32 -13.62 -14.04
CA PHE A 136 6.17 -13.04 -15.08
C PHE A 136 5.54 -13.24 -16.47
N ASN A 137 5.09 -14.45 -16.79
CA ASN A 137 4.42 -14.74 -18.07
C ASN A 137 3.12 -13.95 -18.20
N GLU A 138 2.30 -13.91 -17.15
CA GLU A 138 1.07 -13.11 -17.09
C GLU A 138 1.35 -11.63 -17.38
N THR A 139 2.35 -11.06 -16.71
CA THR A 139 2.72 -9.65 -16.90
C THR A 139 3.17 -9.40 -18.35
N ASN A 140 4.02 -10.26 -18.93
CA ASN A 140 4.43 -10.12 -20.33
C ASN A 140 3.26 -10.21 -21.31
N ASN A 141 2.33 -11.14 -21.09
CA ASN A 141 1.16 -11.30 -21.95
C ASN A 141 0.18 -10.12 -21.84
N VAL A 142 0.03 -9.54 -20.64
CA VAL A 142 -0.72 -8.29 -20.45
C VAL A 142 -0.08 -7.15 -21.24
N ILE A 143 1.24 -6.97 -21.14
CA ILE A 143 1.96 -5.91 -21.87
C ILE A 143 1.84 -6.10 -23.39
N LYS A 144 1.98 -7.34 -23.87
CA LYS A 144 1.75 -7.69 -25.28
C LYS A 144 0.33 -7.30 -25.72
N SER A 145 -0.68 -7.65 -24.93
CA SER A 145 -2.08 -7.33 -25.22
C SER A 145 -2.35 -5.82 -25.21
N ILE A 146 -1.72 -5.07 -24.31
CA ILE A 146 -1.81 -3.60 -24.27
C ILE A 146 -1.24 -3.00 -25.55
N LYS A 147 -0.09 -3.49 -26.03
CA LYS A 147 0.51 -3.04 -27.28
C LYS A 147 -0.41 -3.34 -28.47
N GLU A 148 -0.95 -4.54 -28.55
CA GLU A 148 -1.89 -4.91 -29.61
C GLU A 148 -3.16 -4.03 -29.59
N LEU A 149 -3.71 -3.72 -28.42
CA LEU A 149 -4.87 -2.83 -28.30
C LEU A 149 -4.54 -1.40 -28.74
N ARG A 150 -3.39 -0.87 -28.32
CA ARG A 150 -2.89 0.44 -28.73
C ARG A 150 -2.70 0.52 -30.24
N ASP A 151 -2.06 -0.50 -30.82
CA ASP A 151 -1.76 -0.55 -32.26
C ASP A 151 -3.05 -0.68 -33.09
N ASN A 152 -4.11 -1.25 -32.51
CA ASN A 152 -5.47 -1.25 -33.06
C ASN A 152 -6.28 0.04 -32.76
N GLY A 153 -5.64 1.08 -32.22
CA GLY A 153 -6.24 2.40 -32.02
C GLY A 153 -7.00 2.59 -30.70
N VAL A 154 -6.94 1.66 -29.75
CA VAL A 154 -7.53 1.88 -28.41
C VAL A 154 -6.65 2.87 -27.64
N PRO A 155 -7.19 4.03 -27.20
CA PRO A 155 -6.44 4.96 -26.35
C PRO A 155 -5.97 4.29 -25.06
N LEU A 156 -4.72 4.52 -24.65
CA LEU A 156 -4.14 3.88 -23.45
C LEU A 156 -4.92 4.24 -22.17
N ASN A 157 -5.45 5.46 -22.09
CA ASN A 157 -6.30 5.92 -20.98
C ASN A 157 -7.66 5.21 -20.90
N ASN A 158 -8.06 4.47 -21.93
CA ASN A 158 -9.21 3.56 -21.93
C ASN A 158 -8.85 2.13 -21.50
N ILE A 159 -7.62 1.89 -21.03
CA ILE A 159 -7.13 0.60 -20.55
C ILE A 159 -6.82 0.69 -19.06
N GLY A 160 -7.50 -0.15 -18.27
CA GLY A 160 -7.22 -0.34 -16.84
C GLY A 160 -6.59 -1.70 -16.56
N VAL A 161 -5.56 -1.76 -15.73
CA VAL A 161 -4.99 -3.00 -15.18
C VAL A 161 -5.20 -3.01 -13.67
N LEU A 162 -5.97 -4.00 -13.23
CA LEU A 162 -6.46 -4.11 -11.87
C LEU A 162 -5.83 -5.29 -11.14
N TYR A 163 -5.43 -5.07 -9.89
CA TYR A 163 -4.79 -6.08 -9.04
C TYR A 163 -5.26 -5.98 -7.59
N ARG A 164 -5.10 -7.05 -6.79
CA ARG A 164 -5.55 -7.04 -5.39
C ARG A 164 -4.62 -6.29 -4.44
N VAL A 165 -3.30 -6.40 -4.65
CA VAL A 165 -2.24 -5.86 -3.77
C VAL A 165 -1.24 -5.02 -4.56
N ASN A 166 -0.81 -3.89 -3.98
CA ASN A 166 -0.04 -2.88 -4.71
C ASN A 166 1.33 -3.36 -5.22
N ARG A 167 1.92 -4.37 -4.59
CA ARG A 167 3.21 -4.96 -5.01
C ARG A 167 3.17 -5.57 -6.41
N LEU A 168 1.98 -5.99 -6.89
CA LEU A 168 1.83 -6.57 -8.22
C LEU A 168 2.04 -5.54 -9.34
N ALA A 169 1.93 -4.24 -9.04
CA ALA A 169 2.19 -3.21 -10.02
C ALA A 169 3.67 -3.09 -10.38
N SER A 170 4.60 -3.56 -9.54
CA SER A 170 6.04 -3.41 -9.79
C SER A 170 6.47 -4.05 -11.11
N GLY A 171 6.07 -5.30 -11.37
CA GLY A 171 6.42 -5.99 -12.62
C GLY A 171 5.80 -5.33 -13.85
N LEU A 172 4.56 -4.86 -13.74
CA LEU A 172 3.89 -4.10 -14.80
C LEU A 172 4.63 -2.81 -15.11
N ILE A 173 4.95 -2.03 -14.08
CA ILE A 173 5.64 -0.75 -14.22
C ILE A 173 7.00 -0.93 -14.90
N THR A 174 7.80 -1.90 -14.45
CA THR A 174 9.10 -2.19 -15.05
C THR A 174 8.99 -2.49 -16.54
N LEU A 175 8.01 -3.29 -16.96
CA LEU A 175 7.81 -3.60 -18.37
C LEU A 175 7.21 -2.43 -19.17
N LEU A 176 6.29 -1.65 -18.58
CA LEU A 176 5.74 -0.45 -19.22
C LEU A 176 6.84 0.60 -19.47
N GLU A 177 7.72 0.84 -18.50
CA GLU A 177 8.87 1.73 -18.63
C GLU A 177 9.86 1.24 -19.69
N LYS A 178 10.20 -0.06 -19.65
CA LYS A 178 11.07 -0.68 -20.65
C LYS A 178 10.53 -0.54 -22.07
N GLU A 179 9.22 -0.67 -22.25
CA GLU A 179 8.56 -0.58 -23.55
C GLU A 179 8.16 0.87 -23.92
N GLY A 180 8.46 1.86 -23.07
CA GLY A 180 8.11 3.27 -23.28
C GLY A 180 6.60 3.53 -23.33
N ILE A 181 5.79 2.71 -22.64
CA ILE A 181 4.33 2.84 -22.61
C ILE A 181 3.92 3.74 -21.43
N PRO A 182 3.26 4.89 -21.67
CA PRO A 182 2.78 5.75 -20.60
C PRO A 182 1.80 5.04 -19.68
N TYR A 183 1.92 5.28 -18.38
CA TYR A 183 1.03 4.73 -17.36
C TYR A 183 0.77 5.71 -16.22
N TYR A 184 -0.35 5.53 -15.55
CA TYR A 184 -0.73 6.27 -14.35
C TYR A 184 -1.04 5.31 -13.20
N THR A 185 -0.60 5.66 -11.99
CA THR A 185 -1.07 5.03 -10.77
C THR A 185 -1.13 6.04 -9.63
N ALA A 186 -2.20 6.00 -8.85
CA ALA A 186 -2.34 6.87 -7.68
C ALA A 186 -1.39 6.46 -6.53
N LYS A 187 -0.94 5.20 -6.52
CA LYS A 187 -0.07 4.67 -5.47
C LYS A 187 1.04 3.82 -6.08
N LEU A 188 2.22 4.42 -6.18
CA LEU A 188 3.43 3.68 -6.56
C LEU A 188 3.68 2.50 -5.61
N PRO A 189 4.18 1.36 -6.14
CA PRO A 189 4.74 0.30 -5.32
C PRO A 189 5.82 0.83 -4.38
N LYS A 190 6.13 0.04 -3.36
CA LYS A 190 7.21 0.39 -2.45
C LYS A 190 8.52 0.44 -3.25
N ASP A 191 9.16 1.58 -3.19
CA ASP A 191 10.42 1.89 -3.85
C ASP A 191 11.60 1.33 -3.04
N ILE A 192 12.62 0.79 -3.70
CA ILE A 192 13.76 0.16 -3.02
C ILE A 192 14.55 1.15 -2.14
N HIS A 193 14.62 2.43 -2.53
CA HIS A 193 15.20 3.50 -1.72
C HIS A 193 14.26 4.01 -0.61
N SER A 194 13.12 3.35 -0.39
CA SER A 194 12.28 3.45 0.81
C SER A 194 12.26 2.14 1.61
N GLY A 195 13.07 1.17 1.16
CA GLY A 195 13.17 -0.20 1.66
C GLY A 195 13.85 -0.32 3.02
N LEU A 196 13.87 -1.54 3.53
CA LEU A 196 14.63 -1.83 4.75
C LEU A 196 16.13 -1.64 4.48
N VAL A 197 16.62 -2.21 3.38
CA VAL A 197 18.04 -2.21 2.99
C VAL A 197 18.58 -0.80 2.81
N PHE A 198 17.94 0.01 1.97
CA PHE A 198 18.39 1.38 1.74
C PHE A 198 18.41 2.22 3.01
N GLY A 199 17.38 2.12 3.86
CA GLY A 199 17.40 2.88 5.11
C GLY A 199 18.44 2.38 6.12
N ASP A 200 18.96 1.15 6.01
CA ASP A 200 20.08 0.69 6.86
C ASP A 200 21.38 1.32 6.35
N ILE A 201 21.58 1.31 5.02
CA ILE A 201 22.69 2.00 4.34
C ILE A 201 22.71 3.48 4.74
N GLU A 202 21.57 4.17 4.65
CA GLU A 202 21.44 5.56 5.05
C GLU A 202 21.78 5.79 6.53
N SER A 203 21.28 4.93 7.43
CA SER A 203 21.58 5.03 8.86
C SER A 203 23.06 4.81 9.15
N TYR A 204 23.69 3.84 8.49
CA TYR A 204 25.13 3.62 8.57
C TYR A 204 25.91 4.83 8.08
N TYR A 205 25.55 5.40 6.93
CA TYR A 205 26.23 6.55 6.33
C TYR A 205 26.07 7.83 7.18
N ARG A 206 24.87 8.09 7.70
CA ARG A 206 24.64 9.25 8.58
C ARG A 206 25.45 9.13 9.87
N LEU A 207 25.47 7.94 10.49
CA LEU A 207 26.26 7.70 11.70
C LEU A 207 27.77 7.81 11.46
N SER A 208 28.28 7.24 10.35
CA SER A 208 29.72 7.33 10.01
C SER A 208 30.14 8.76 9.71
N SER A 209 29.25 9.55 9.12
CA SER A 209 29.50 10.95 8.77
C SER A 209 29.29 11.94 9.93
N GLY A 210 28.82 11.47 11.10
CA GLY A 210 28.56 12.31 12.27
C GLY A 210 27.23 13.07 12.24
N HIS A 211 26.35 12.78 11.27
CA HIS A 211 25.02 13.37 11.11
C HIS A 211 23.89 12.42 11.54
N GLY A 212 24.24 11.31 12.20
CA GLY A 212 23.30 10.28 12.63
C GLY A 212 22.38 10.74 13.75
N THR A 213 21.21 10.12 13.82
CA THR A 213 20.22 10.35 14.86
C THR A 213 20.11 9.15 15.80
N LYS A 214 19.35 9.32 16.89
CA LYS A 214 19.00 8.20 17.76
C LYS A 214 18.29 7.08 17.00
N ASN A 215 17.41 7.43 16.07
CA ASN A 215 16.69 6.45 15.26
C ASN A 215 17.64 5.65 14.37
N ASP A 216 18.66 6.29 13.79
CA ASP A 216 19.68 5.59 12.99
C ASP A 216 20.44 4.57 13.83
N LEU A 217 20.92 4.98 15.02
CA LEU A 217 21.62 4.07 15.94
C LEU A 217 20.73 2.88 16.29
N LEU A 218 19.50 3.16 16.70
CA LEU A 218 18.51 2.15 17.05
C LEU A 218 18.19 1.22 15.87
N ARG A 219 18.26 1.69 14.63
CA ARG A 219 18.02 0.88 13.41
C ARG A 219 19.12 -0.14 13.18
N ILE A 220 20.38 0.28 13.28
CA ILE A 220 21.54 -0.54 12.87
C ILE A 220 22.28 -1.25 14.01
N ILE A 221 21.98 -0.92 15.29
CA ILE A 221 22.73 -1.46 16.44
C ILE A 221 22.79 -2.99 16.45
N ASN A 222 21.73 -3.65 16.00
CA ASN A 222 21.64 -5.11 15.87
C ASN A 222 21.42 -5.56 14.42
N ARG A 223 21.86 -4.79 13.44
CA ARG A 223 21.89 -5.21 12.03
C ARG A 223 23.24 -4.85 11.44
N PRO A 224 24.21 -5.78 11.38
CA PRO A 224 24.14 -7.21 11.77
C PRO A 224 23.89 -7.47 13.26
N SER A 225 23.42 -8.68 13.60
CA SER A 225 23.04 -9.08 14.97
C SER A 225 24.20 -8.94 15.97
N ARG A 226 24.12 -7.96 16.88
CA ARG A 226 25.07 -7.78 18.00
C ARG A 226 24.50 -8.24 19.35
N TYR A 227 23.22 -8.60 19.39
CA TYR A 227 22.50 -9.03 20.61
C TYR A 227 22.55 -7.97 21.74
N LEU A 228 22.52 -6.69 21.37
CA LEU A 228 22.55 -5.57 22.32
C LEU A 228 21.13 -5.16 22.72
N LYS A 229 20.95 -4.81 23.99
CA LYS A 229 19.67 -4.36 24.55
C LYS A 229 19.31 -2.95 24.05
N LYS A 230 18.58 -2.91 22.95
CA LYS A 230 18.20 -1.68 22.24
C LYS A 230 17.41 -0.70 23.11
N ASP A 231 16.60 -1.21 24.04
CA ASP A 231 15.81 -0.44 25.00
C ASP A 231 16.65 0.45 25.91
N LYS A 232 17.87 0.03 26.26
CA LYS A 232 18.78 0.85 27.07
C LYS A 232 19.29 2.10 26.34
N LEU A 233 19.17 2.14 25.01
CA LEU A 233 19.74 3.21 24.19
C LEU A 233 18.79 4.36 23.90
N TYR A 234 17.49 4.25 24.19
CA TYR A 234 16.50 5.28 23.86
C TYR A 234 16.89 6.67 24.39
N ASN A 235 17.44 6.73 25.61
CA ASN A 235 17.84 7.97 26.28
C ASN A 235 19.35 8.19 26.33
N SER A 236 20.16 7.40 25.60
CA SER A 236 21.61 7.59 25.59
C SER A 236 22.03 8.68 24.58
N GLY A 237 23.26 9.18 24.70
CA GLY A 237 23.88 9.95 23.60
C GLY A 237 24.25 9.06 22.41
N LEU A 238 24.95 9.62 21.42
CA LEU A 238 25.42 8.91 20.22
C LEU A 238 26.91 8.60 20.27
N GLY A 239 27.65 9.23 21.18
CA GLY A 239 29.06 8.98 21.38
C GLY A 239 29.30 7.59 21.97
N LYS A 240 30.44 7.00 21.61
CA LYS A 240 30.88 5.67 22.07
C LYS A 240 30.75 5.50 23.59
N LYS A 241 31.24 6.48 24.36
CA LYS A 241 31.20 6.46 25.84
C LYS A 241 29.76 6.44 26.37
N GLU A 242 28.87 7.23 25.79
CA GLU A 242 27.48 7.35 26.22
C GLU A 242 26.70 6.08 25.93
N ILE A 243 26.93 5.47 24.77
CA ILE A 243 26.36 4.17 24.37
C ILE A 243 26.84 3.06 25.31
N LEU A 244 28.15 2.98 25.59
CA LEU A 244 28.72 2.00 26.51
C LEU A 244 28.14 2.13 27.92
N ASN A 245 28.12 3.37 28.45
CA ASN A 245 27.56 3.64 29.78
C ASN A 245 26.11 3.18 29.88
N ALA A 246 25.30 3.43 28.86
CA ALA A 246 23.91 3.00 28.83
C ALA A 246 23.76 1.47 28.81
N LEU A 247 24.52 0.77 27.96
CA LEU A 247 24.39 -0.68 27.81
C LEU A 247 24.88 -1.46 29.04
N ILE A 248 25.97 -1.00 29.64
CA ILE A 248 26.63 -1.65 30.79
C ILE A 248 25.92 -1.30 32.11
N LYS A 249 25.15 -0.22 32.18
CA LYS A 249 24.42 0.15 33.39
C LYS A 249 23.60 -1.02 33.94
N GLY A 250 23.89 -1.40 35.18
CA GLY A 250 23.23 -2.49 35.91
C GLY A 250 23.67 -3.91 35.50
N GLU A 251 24.64 -4.06 34.58
CA GLU A 251 25.25 -5.35 34.27
C GLU A 251 26.33 -5.67 35.31
N LYS A 252 26.32 -6.89 35.85
CA LYS A 252 27.27 -7.35 36.89
C LYS A 252 28.24 -8.39 36.35
N GLU A 253 27.87 -9.07 35.28
CA GLU A 253 28.66 -10.14 34.67
C GLU A 253 29.82 -9.56 33.85
N GLN A 254 31.06 -9.71 34.34
CA GLN A 254 32.24 -9.13 33.69
C GLN A 254 32.44 -9.61 32.25
N TYR A 255 32.15 -10.88 31.96
CA TYR A 255 32.27 -11.42 30.60
C TYR A 255 31.28 -10.77 29.62
N ARG A 256 30.06 -10.41 30.09
CA ARG A 256 29.07 -9.70 29.28
C ARG A 256 29.47 -8.27 29.04
N ILE A 257 29.99 -7.59 30.07
CA ILE A 257 30.50 -6.23 29.96
C ILE A 257 31.60 -6.18 28.90
N LYS A 258 32.59 -7.09 28.98
CA LYS A 258 33.66 -7.19 27.98
C LYS A 258 33.10 -7.41 26.58
N GLY A 259 32.18 -8.36 26.40
CA GLY A 259 31.55 -8.60 25.09
C GLY A 259 30.77 -7.41 24.53
N ILE A 260 30.12 -6.60 25.39
CA ILE A 260 29.46 -5.35 24.97
C ILE A 260 30.51 -4.33 24.51
N ILE A 261 31.59 -4.16 25.26
CA ILE A 261 32.68 -3.25 24.91
C ILE A 261 33.26 -3.64 23.56
N ASP A 262 33.65 -4.90 23.37
CA ASP A 262 34.27 -5.38 22.13
C ASP A 262 33.36 -5.13 20.90
N LYS A 263 32.04 -5.37 21.03
CA LYS A 263 31.07 -5.14 19.96
C LYS A 263 30.89 -3.67 19.61
N ILE A 264 30.83 -2.79 20.60
CA ILE A 264 30.71 -1.35 20.37
C ILE A 264 32.02 -0.78 19.83
N ASP A 265 33.16 -1.26 20.32
CA ASP A 265 34.48 -0.90 19.82
C ASP A 265 34.61 -1.26 18.34
N GLN A 266 34.17 -2.47 17.96
CA GLN A 266 34.15 -2.89 16.56
C GLN A 266 33.21 -2.03 15.71
N LEU A 267 31.98 -1.75 16.20
CA LEU A 267 31.04 -0.88 15.48
C LEU A 267 31.64 0.52 15.21
N PHE A 268 32.31 1.13 16.19
CA PHE A 268 32.92 2.45 15.98
C PHE A 268 34.13 2.40 15.03
N LYS A 269 34.88 1.28 15.01
CA LYS A 269 35.92 1.05 13.99
C LYS A 269 35.30 0.95 12.60
N ASP A 270 34.24 0.17 12.44
CA ASP A 270 33.53 0.03 11.17
C ASP A 270 32.98 1.38 10.69
N LEU A 271 32.32 2.15 11.55
CA LEU A 271 31.82 3.49 11.21
C LEU A 271 32.94 4.43 10.75
N SER A 272 34.12 4.38 11.40
CA SER A 272 35.26 5.19 10.97
C SER A 272 35.83 4.78 9.61
N LYS A 273 35.79 3.49 9.27
CA LYS A 273 36.20 2.97 7.96
C LYS A 273 35.19 3.38 6.89
N LEU A 274 33.91 3.13 7.14
CA LEU A 274 32.79 3.45 6.27
C LEU A 274 32.77 4.93 5.87
N LYS A 275 33.14 5.84 6.78
CA LYS A 275 33.22 7.29 6.50
C LYS A 275 34.10 7.65 5.30
N GLN A 276 35.09 6.82 4.96
CA GLN A 276 36.10 7.12 3.94
C GLN A 276 35.80 6.46 2.59
N LEU A 277 34.76 5.63 2.51
CA LEU A 277 34.47 4.81 1.34
C LEU A 277 33.47 5.51 0.42
N LYS A 278 33.64 5.29 -0.88
CA LYS A 278 32.64 5.63 -1.90
C LYS A 278 31.40 4.72 -1.76
N PRO A 279 30.25 5.07 -2.35
CA PRO A 279 29.02 4.29 -2.20
C PRO A 279 29.16 2.79 -2.46
N ALA A 280 29.72 2.38 -3.61
CA ALA A 280 29.89 0.97 -3.93
C ALA A 280 30.81 0.24 -2.92
N ASP A 281 31.98 0.82 -2.64
CA ASP A 281 32.95 0.26 -1.67
C ASP A 281 32.37 0.18 -0.25
N PHE A 282 31.52 1.14 0.12
CA PHE A 282 30.81 1.16 1.40
C PHE A 282 29.85 -0.03 1.50
N LEU A 283 29.06 -0.28 0.46
CA LEU A 283 28.16 -1.43 0.41
C LEU A 283 28.95 -2.73 0.44
N ASP A 284 30.05 -2.82 -0.32
CA ASP A 284 30.93 -3.98 -0.30
C ASP A 284 31.55 -4.20 1.09
N TYR A 285 31.95 -3.15 1.81
CA TYR A 285 32.42 -3.26 3.20
C TYR A 285 31.32 -3.75 4.14
N LEU A 286 30.10 -3.18 4.06
CA LEU A 286 28.96 -3.66 4.85
C LEU A 286 28.72 -5.15 4.63
N ASN A 287 28.74 -5.59 3.37
CA ASN A 287 28.52 -6.99 3.05
C ASN A 287 29.67 -7.87 3.55
N PHE A 288 30.89 -7.66 3.07
CA PHE A 288 31.98 -8.61 3.25
C PHE A 288 32.70 -8.50 4.60
N GLN A 289 32.76 -7.32 5.21
CA GLN A 289 33.44 -7.12 6.50
C GLN A 289 32.48 -7.19 7.68
N MET A 290 31.21 -6.86 7.46
CA MET A 290 30.20 -6.85 8.53
C MET A 290 29.19 -7.98 8.41
N TYR A 291 29.18 -8.77 7.33
CA TYR A 291 28.24 -9.88 7.12
C TYR A 291 26.78 -9.41 7.04
N TYR A 292 26.56 -8.31 6.31
CA TYR A 292 25.24 -7.67 6.24
C TYR A 292 24.20 -8.51 5.50
N LEU A 293 24.55 -9.16 4.38
CA LEU A 293 23.61 -10.00 3.64
C LEU A 293 23.20 -11.23 4.46
N GLU A 294 24.12 -11.86 5.16
CA GLU A 294 23.85 -12.99 6.05
C GLU A 294 22.86 -12.59 7.15
N ALA A 295 23.04 -11.41 7.74
CA ALA A 295 22.11 -10.88 8.73
C ALA A 295 20.72 -10.57 8.14
N LEU A 296 20.64 -10.13 6.89
CA LEU A 296 19.37 -9.94 6.19
C LEU A 296 18.67 -11.27 5.92
N ASP A 297 19.42 -12.29 5.52
CA ASP A 297 18.90 -13.64 5.25
C ASP A 297 18.35 -14.27 6.54
N GLU A 298 19.08 -14.18 7.65
CA GLU A 298 18.60 -14.58 8.99
C GLU A 298 17.30 -13.85 9.38
N THR A 299 17.25 -12.54 9.15
CA THR A 299 16.08 -11.73 9.47
C THR A 299 14.88 -12.08 8.58
N SER A 300 15.11 -12.35 7.29
CA SER A 300 14.08 -12.75 6.34
C SER A 300 13.48 -14.09 6.72
N TYR A 301 14.32 -15.06 7.06
CA TYR A 301 13.92 -16.37 7.55
C TYR A 301 13.06 -16.25 8.82
N PHE A 302 13.51 -15.47 9.81
CA PHE A 302 12.76 -15.26 11.06
C PHE A 302 11.38 -14.62 10.85
N LEU A 303 11.27 -13.72 9.86
CA LEU A 303 10.02 -13.01 9.56
C LEU A 303 9.11 -13.73 8.55
N ASN A 304 9.45 -14.96 8.16
CA ASN A 304 8.75 -15.72 7.12
C ASN A 304 8.51 -14.89 5.85
N LYS A 305 9.54 -14.15 5.45
CA LYS A 305 9.55 -13.33 4.23
C LYS A 305 10.02 -14.15 3.04
N GLU A 306 9.61 -13.72 1.85
CA GLU A 306 10.05 -14.31 0.58
C GLU A 306 11.57 -14.27 0.50
N GLU A 307 12.17 -15.44 0.30
CA GLU A 307 13.61 -15.65 0.28
C GLU A 307 14.27 -14.71 -0.73
N ASN A 308 15.47 -14.21 -0.40
CA ASN A 308 16.27 -13.34 -1.26
C ASN A 308 15.68 -11.95 -1.59
N THR A 309 14.51 -11.54 -1.08
CA THR A 309 13.93 -10.22 -1.41
C THR A 309 14.89 -9.07 -1.09
N TRP A 310 15.37 -8.99 0.15
CA TRP A 310 16.31 -7.93 0.57
C TRP A 310 17.71 -8.12 -0.01
N ARG A 311 18.11 -9.36 -0.25
CA ARG A 311 19.36 -9.68 -0.92
C ARG A 311 19.39 -9.11 -2.34
N ASN A 312 18.30 -9.30 -3.10
CA ASN A 312 18.14 -8.72 -4.43
C ASN A 312 18.07 -7.19 -4.38
N GLU A 313 17.32 -6.61 -3.42
CA GLU A 313 17.32 -5.15 -3.20
C GLU A 313 18.74 -4.61 -2.96
N PHE A 314 19.56 -5.30 -2.17
CA PHE A 314 20.94 -4.90 -1.89
C PHE A 314 21.81 -4.90 -3.15
N PHE A 315 21.73 -5.94 -3.99
CA PHE A 315 22.52 -5.99 -5.23
C PHE A 315 22.13 -4.89 -6.22
N ILE A 316 20.83 -4.62 -6.38
CA ILE A 316 20.36 -3.51 -7.23
C ILE A 316 20.91 -2.17 -6.72
N LEU A 317 20.86 -1.94 -5.41
CA LEU A 317 21.41 -0.71 -4.81
C LEU A 317 22.94 -0.63 -4.96
N ARG A 318 23.64 -1.76 -4.94
CA ARG A 318 25.09 -1.82 -5.17
C ARG A 318 25.43 -1.47 -6.61
N GLU A 319 24.78 -2.10 -7.58
CA GLU A 319 24.98 -1.78 -9.00
C GLU A 319 24.64 -0.31 -9.29
N GLU A 320 23.59 0.23 -8.66
CA GLU A 320 23.26 1.65 -8.76
C GLU A 320 24.35 2.54 -8.13
N ALA A 321 24.88 2.15 -6.97
CA ALA A 321 25.92 2.88 -6.25
C ALA A 321 27.25 2.96 -7.00
N GLU A 322 27.54 2.02 -7.91
CA GLU A 322 28.74 2.04 -8.77
C GLU A 322 28.78 3.26 -9.72
N MET A 323 27.62 3.84 -10.02
CA MET A 323 27.52 4.98 -10.92
C MET A 323 27.92 6.32 -10.27
N TYR A 324 28.22 6.33 -8.96
CA TYR A 324 28.39 7.56 -8.19
C TYR A 324 29.69 7.58 -7.40
N GLU A 325 30.32 8.75 -7.35
CA GLU A 325 31.60 8.95 -6.66
C GLU A 325 31.42 9.33 -5.19
N SER A 326 30.25 9.87 -4.81
CA SER A 326 29.91 10.24 -3.44
C SER A 326 28.46 9.93 -3.08
N PHE A 327 28.18 9.78 -1.78
CA PHE A 327 26.83 9.54 -1.28
C PHE A 327 25.90 10.74 -1.51
N GLU A 328 26.42 11.96 -1.43
CA GLU A 328 25.65 13.18 -1.70
C GLU A 328 25.16 13.21 -3.14
N GLU A 329 26.03 12.87 -4.10
CA GLU A 329 25.66 12.78 -5.51
C GLU A 329 24.59 11.69 -5.73
N TRP A 330 24.83 10.50 -5.17
CA TRP A 330 23.91 9.37 -5.27
C TRP A 330 22.52 9.69 -4.71
N PHE A 331 22.46 10.25 -3.50
CA PHE A 331 21.19 10.57 -2.85
C PHE A 331 20.44 11.70 -3.56
N VAL A 332 21.14 12.71 -4.08
CA VAL A 332 20.53 13.77 -4.89
C VAL A 332 19.95 13.19 -6.18
N ALA A 333 20.66 12.29 -6.85
CA ALA A 333 20.17 11.63 -8.05
C ALA A 333 18.89 10.82 -7.78
N ILE A 334 18.87 10.01 -6.72
CA ILE A 334 17.67 9.25 -6.30
C ILE A 334 16.48 10.19 -6.07
N ILE A 335 16.67 11.30 -5.34
CA ILE A 335 15.59 12.25 -5.07
C ILE A 335 15.09 12.86 -6.38
N ARG A 336 16.00 13.28 -7.25
CA ARG A 336 15.66 13.87 -8.55
C ARG A 336 14.88 12.90 -9.43
N ASP A 337 15.31 11.65 -9.53
CA ASP A 337 14.65 10.63 -10.35
C ASP A 337 13.27 10.29 -9.80
N LYS A 338 13.12 10.22 -8.47
CA LYS A 338 11.82 10.06 -7.83
C LYS A 338 10.86 11.21 -8.13
N GLU A 339 11.32 12.45 -8.03
CA GLU A 339 10.48 13.61 -8.32
C GLU A 339 10.12 13.68 -9.81
N LYS A 340 11.09 13.44 -10.70
CA LYS A 340 10.85 13.35 -12.14
C LYS A 340 9.80 12.29 -12.47
N ARG A 341 9.96 11.08 -11.93
CA ARG A 341 9.02 9.97 -12.14
C ARG A 341 7.63 10.29 -11.62
N LYS A 342 7.49 10.95 -10.47
CA LYS A 342 6.18 11.39 -9.96
C LYS A 342 5.49 12.37 -10.91
N ILE A 343 6.23 13.34 -11.46
CA ILE A 343 5.70 14.30 -12.43
C ILE A 343 5.25 13.58 -13.70
N GLU A 344 6.10 12.72 -14.26
CA GLU A 344 5.77 11.96 -15.48
C GLU A 344 4.54 11.07 -15.28
N ILE A 345 4.43 10.38 -14.15
CA ILE A 345 3.24 9.59 -13.81
C ILE A 345 2.01 10.49 -13.70
N ALA A 346 2.09 11.63 -13.02
CA ALA A 346 0.97 12.55 -12.89
C ALA A 346 0.49 13.08 -14.25
N ASP A 347 1.42 13.45 -15.14
CA ASP A 347 1.14 13.90 -16.50
C ASP A 347 0.53 12.80 -17.38
N ASN A 348 0.74 11.53 -17.02
CA ASN A 348 0.18 10.38 -17.71
C ASN A 348 -1.27 10.07 -17.32
N LYS A 349 -1.87 10.78 -16.35
CA LYS A 349 -3.22 10.47 -15.84
C LYS A 349 -4.29 10.33 -16.93
N GLU A 350 -4.26 11.23 -17.91
CA GLU A 350 -5.26 11.29 -18.98
C GLU A 350 -4.79 10.64 -20.29
N LYS A 351 -3.59 10.05 -20.34
CA LYS A 351 -3.00 9.52 -21.58
C LYS A 351 -2.36 8.14 -21.47
N GLY A 352 -2.13 7.65 -20.26
CA GLY A 352 -1.48 6.37 -19.99
C GLY A 352 -2.42 5.28 -19.51
N VAL A 353 -1.92 4.04 -19.51
CA VAL A 353 -2.61 2.88 -18.94
C VAL A 353 -2.83 3.09 -17.45
N TYR A 354 -4.05 2.87 -16.96
CA TYR A 354 -4.35 3.08 -15.54
C TYR A 354 -4.07 1.83 -14.72
N LEU A 355 -3.16 1.92 -13.76
CA LEU A 355 -2.82 0.83 -12.84
C LEU A 355 -3.46 1.09 -11.48
N SER A 356 -4.28 0.16 -11.01
CA SER A 356 -4.97 0.32 -9.73
C SER A 356 -5.16 -0.98 -8.96
N THR A 357 -5.22 -0.83 -7.64
CA THR A 357 -5.83 -1.89 -6.82
C THR A 357 -7.33 -1.96 -7.04
N PHE A 358 -7.98 -3.09 -6.76
CA PHE A 358 -9.46 -3.20 -6.81
C PHE A 358 -10.14 -2.09 -5.98
N HIS A 359 -9.64 -1.81 -4.78
CA HIS A 359 -10.16 -0.74 -3.92
C HIS A 359 -9.96 0.65 -4.52
N GLY A 360 -8.81 0.89 -5.16
CA GLY A 360 -8.52 2.16 -5.82
C GLY A 360 -9.30 2.38 -7.11
N ALA A 361 -9.90 1.33 -7.67
CA ALA A 361 -10.69 1.38 -8.90
C ALA A 361 -12.17 1.73 -8.65
N LYS A 362 -12.60 1.82 -7.38
CA LYS A 362 -13.98 2.18 -7.04
C LYS A 362 -14.34 3.55 -7.64
N GLY A 363 -15.49 3.61 -8.29
CA GLY A 363 -15.95 4.81 -9.00
C GLY A 363 -15.31 5.06 -10.38
N LEU A 364 -14.34 4.24 -10.80
CA LEU A 364 -13.64 4.39 -12.08
C LEU A 364 -14.18 3.43 -13.16
N GLN A 365 -13.88 3.71 -14.43
CA GLN A 365 -14.29 2.88 -15.56
C GLN A 365 -13.31 2.99 -16.73
N TRP A 366 -13.16 1.90 -17.47
CA TRP A 366 -12.33 1.80 -18.67
C TRP A 366 -13.03 0.95 -19.74
N GLU A 367 -12.65 1.11 -20.99
CA GLU A 367 -13.20 0.30 -22.09
C GLU A 367 -12.63 -1.12 -22.07
N LYS A 368 -11.32 -1.24 -21.81
CA LYS A 368 -10.61 -2.52 -21.67
C LYS A 368 -10.07 -2.63 -20.24
N VAL A 369 -10.34 -3.76 -19.60
CA VAL A 369 -9.89 -4.02 -18.22
C VAL A 369 -9.17 -5.36 -18.18
N PHE A 370 -7.94 -5.34 -17.67
CA PHE A 370 -7.20 -6.52 -17.28
C PHE A 370 -7.33 -6.72 -15.77
N ILE A 371 -7.61 -7.93 -15.33
CA ILE A 371 -7.52 -8.34 -13.92
C ILE A 371 -6.39 -9.35 -13.85
N ILE A 372 -5.33 -9.05 -13.10
CA ILE A 372 -4.15 -9.91 -12.98
C ILE A 372 -4.10 -10.61 -11.63
N ALA A 373 -3.36 -11.71 -11.56
CA ALA A 373 -3.21 -12.53 -10.36
C ALA A 373 -4.56 -12.97 -9.77
N ALA A 374 -5.51 -13.29 -10.66
CA ALA A 374 -6.85 -13.76 -10.32
C ALA A 374 -6.81 -15.22 -9.86
N ASN A 375 -6.35 -15.46 -8.62
CA ASN A 375 -6.32 -16.78 -7.99
C ASN A 375 -6.76 -16.73 -6.53
N GLU A 376 -7.08 -17.91 -5.97
CA GLU A 376 -7.58 -18.07 -4.59
C GLU A 376 -6.65 -17.45 -3.54
N ARG A 377 -5.32 -17.57 -3.72
CA ARG A 377 -4.34 -17.07 -2.73
C ARG A 377 -4.24 -15.55 -2.72
N ILE A 378 -4.34 -14.91 -3.89
CA ILE A 378 -4.07 -13.47 -4.04
C ILE A 378 -5.35 -12.66 -4.07
N THR A 379 -6.39 -13.12 -4.77
CA THR A 379 -7.63 -12.35 -4.94
C THR A 379 -8.56 -12.50 -3.75
N GLN A 380 -8.67 -13.70 -3.19
CA GLN A 380 -9.58 -13.99 -2.07
C GLN A 380 -8.99 -13.73 -0.69
N VAL A 381 -7.73 -13.24 -0.57
CA VAL A 381 -6.92 -13.21 0.68
C VAL A 381 -7.79 -13.36 1.91
N SER A 382 -7.88 -14.61 2.35
CA SER A 382 -8.53 -14.98 3.58
C SER A 382 -7.89 -14.15 4.69
N HIS A 383 -8.72 -13.63 5.59
CA HIS A 383 -8.22 -13.22 6.89
C HIS A 383 -7.28 -14.32 7.42
N PRO A 384 -6.21 -14.00 8.18
CA PRO A 384 -5.22 -14.98 8.67
C PRO A 384 -5.79 -16.21 9.43
N ASN A 385 -7.10 -16.29 9.64
CA ASN A 385 -7.79 -17.30 10.42
C ASN A 385 -8.75 -18.21 9.63
N GLN A 386 -8.79 -18.18 8.29
CA GLN A 386 -9.53 -19.20 7.54
C GLN A 386 -8.59 -20.32 7.09
N THR A 387 -8.53 -21.37 7.91
CA THR A 387 -7.93 -22.66 7.55
C THR A 387 -8.70 -23.30 6.39
N LEU A 388 -7.94 -23.99 5.53
CA LEU A 388 -8.37 -24.71 4.32
C LEU A 388 -9.46 -25.78 4.54
N GLU A 389 -9.82 -26.11 5.77
CA GLU A 389 -10.87 -27.09 6.10
C GLU A 389 -12.29 -26.59 5.81
N SER A 390 -12.49 -25.31 5.53
CA SER A 390 -13.83 -24.73 5.24
C SER A 390 -14.21 -24.74 3.76
N LEU A 391 -13.34 -25.20 2.86
CA LEU A 391 -13.60 -25.25 1.40
C LEU A 391 -13.94 -26.67 0.88
N SER A 392 -14.16 -27.64 1.78
CA SER A 392 -14.58 -28.99 1.43
C SER A 392 -15.91 -29.37 2.11
N ALA A 393 -16.96 -28.61 1.85
CA ALA A 393 -18.35 -28.97 2.13
C ALA A 393 -19.26 -28.63 0.95
#